data_AF-B5RPG7-F1
#
_entry.id   AF-B5RPG7-F1
#
_cell.length_a   1.000
_cell.length_b   1.000
_cell.length_c   1.000
_cell.angle_alpha   90.00
_cell.angle_beta   90.00
_cell.angle_gamma   90.00
#
_symmetry.space_group_name_H-M   'P 1'
#
loop_
_entity.id
_entity.type
_entity.pdbx_description
1 polymer ?
#
loop_
_entity_poly.entity_id
_entity_poly.type
_entity_poly.pdbx_seq_one_letter_code
_entity_poly.pdbx_strand_id
1 'polypeptide(L)'
;MNKFLGVSFILLFLGCDGKEFTASKRNKVFSGDNVQNHNKVNDLSIELNLNVDEKKTLDFFVETLKDEYAKTTSGTNVHFKQKVNNINKIEEYVEQFFLELKANAKAKELLHIVKDAKENPGVGGLDTVKSSIASAFDNFFGTTPEPRSNKSKSISTFESIKTTCNAYKAQTAKSK
;
A
#
# COMPACT_ATOMS: atom_id res chain seq x y z
N MET A 1 7.13 -12.80 -68.06
CA MET A 1 6.54 -11.73 -67.24
C MET A 1 7.35 -11.59 -65.96
N ASN A 2 7.85 -10.36 -65.76
CA ASN A 2 8.51 -9.69 -64.61
C ASN A 2 8.67 -10.50 -63.31
N LYS A 3 9.89 -10.74 -62.78
CA LYS A 3 10.90 -9.82 -62.18
C LYS A 3 10.42 -9.10 -60.92
N PHE A 4 10.96 -9.53 -59.78
CA PHE A 4 11.29 -8.77 -58.56
C PHE A 4 12.57 -9.46 -58.06
N LEU A 5 13.81 -9.06 -58.32
CA LEU A 5 14.52 -7.77 -58.23
C LEU A 5 14.36 -7.05 -56.88
N GLY A 6 15.32 -7.30 -55.99
CA GLY A 6 15.86 -6.37 -55.01
C GLY A 6 14.94 -6.07 -53.82
N VAL A 7 15.43 -5.74 -52.64
CA VAL A 7 16.67 -5.06 -52.31
C VAL A 7 17.04 -5.39 -50.87
N SER A 8 18.29 -5.78 -50.63
CA SER A 8 18.89 -5.77 -49.31
C SER A 8 19.24 -4.32 -48.97
N PHE A 9 18.67 -3.77 -47.89
CA PHE A 9 19.16 -2.52 -47.30
C PHE A 9 19.82 -2.83 -45.97
N ILE A 10 21.15 -2.88 -46.02
CA ILE A 10 22.03 -2.76 -44.88
C ILE A 10 21.94 -1.31 -44.40
N LEU A 11 21.49 -1.09 -43.16
CA LEU A 11 21.77 0.14 -42.44
C LEU A 11 22.90 -0.13 -41.45
N LEU A 12 24.13 0.09 -41.92
CA LEU A 12 25.29 0.34 -41.10
C LEU A 12 25.15 1.74 -40.51
N PHE A 13 24.81 1.83 -39.22
CA PHE A 13 25.07 3.02 -38.44
C PHE A 13 26.37 2.81 -37.66
N LEU A 14 27.47 3.29 -38.25
CA LEU A 14 28.70 3.62 -37.54
C LEU A 14 28.54 5.01 -36.92
N GLY A 15 28.42 5.05 -35.60
CA GLY A 15 28.86 6.12 -34.70
C GLY A 15 28.14 7.48 -34.75
N CYS A 16 27.42 7.82 -33.67
CA CYS A 16 27.67 9.06 -32.94
C CYS A 16 27.06 8.97 -31.52
N ASP A 17 27.78 9.53 -30.56
CA ASP A 17 27.53 9.58 -29.12
C ASP A 17 26.06 9.75 -28.70
N GLY A 18 25.62 8.88 -27.78
CA GLY A 18 24.32 8.95 -27.15
C GLY A 18 24.32 8.12 -25.87
N LYS A 19 24.62 8.77 -24.75
CA LYS A 19 24.46 8.23 -23.39
C LYS A 19 23.03 7.69 -23.23
N GLU A 20 22.86 6.39 -22.92
CA GLU A 20 21.78 5.93 -22.03
C GLU A 20 21.85 4.42 -21.70
N PHE A 21 21.54 4.15 -20.43
CA PHE A 21 21.04 2.92 -19.81
C PHE A 21 21.69 1.59 -20.21
N THR A 22 22.77 1.24 -19.50
CA THR A 22 23.02 -0.15 -19.17
C THR A 22 21.95 -0.61 -18.17
N ALA A 23 20.90 -1.25 -18.69
CA ALA A 23 20.07 -2.14 -17.91
C ALA A 23 20.97 -3.23 -17.31
N SER A 24 21.38 -3.03 -16.05
CA SER A 24 22.04 -4.06 -15.27
C SER A 24 21.05 -5.21 -15.11
N LYS A 25 21.23 -6.26 -15.92
CA LYS A 25 20.68 -7.59 -15.65
C LYS A 25 21.19 -8.01 -14.27
N ARG A 26 20.43 -7.71 -13.21
CA ARG A 26 20.51 -8.49 -11.97
C ARG A 26 19.99 -9.87 -12.29
N ASN A 27 20.91 -10.78 -12.61
CA ASN A 27 20.70 -12.19 -12.36
C ASN A 27 20.40 -12.33 -10.86
N LYS A 28 19.12 -12.39 -10.50
CA LYS A 28 18.69 -12.81 -9.16
C LYS A 28 18.92 -14.31 -9.09
N VAL A 29 20.16 -14.69 -8.78
CA VAL A 29 20.49 -16.04 -8.33
C VAL A 29 19.73 -16.21 -7.02
N PHE A 30 18.66 -17.00 -7.07
CA PHE A 30 17.92 -17.44 -5.90
C PHE A 30 18.79 -18.48 -5.19
N SER A 31 19.69 -18.02 -4.31
CA SER A 31 20.38 -18.88 -3.35
C SER A 31 19.55 -18.91 -2.07
N GLY A 32 19.31 -20.14 -1.61
CA GLY A 32 18.29 -20.49 -0.64
C GLY A 32 18.49 -19.98 0.80
N ASP A 33 17.41 -20.17 1.55
CA ASP A 33 17.30 -20.23 3.01
C ASP A 33 18.30 -19.38 3.79
N ASN A 34 18.04 -18.08 3.79
CA ASN A 34 18.33 -17.26 4.95
C ASN A 34 17.07 -16.45 5.26
N VAL A 35 16.43 -16.75 6.39
CA VAL A 35 15.32 -15.97 6.94
C VAL A 35 15.89 -14.65 7.43
N GLN A 36 16.30 -13.81 6.48
CA GLN A 36 16.46 -12.40 6.72
C GLN A 36 15.04 -11.88 6.91
N ASN A 37 14.70 -11.57 8.15
CA ASN A 37 13.53 -10.78 8.49
C ASN A 37 13.71 -9.41 7.82
N HIS A 38 13.45 -9.36 6.51
CA HIS A 38 13.44 -8.14 5.72
C HIS A 38 12.34 -7.28 6.32
N ASN A 39 12.74 -6.21 7.00
CA ASN A 39 11.79 -5.28 7.57
C ASN A 39 11.12 -4.53 6.42
N LYS A 40 10.03 -5.09 5.88
CA LYS A 40 9.29 -4.56 4.74
C LYS A 40 8.80 -3.14 4.99
N VAL A 41 8.55 -2.78 6.25
CA VAL A 41 8.18 -1.42 6.64
C VAL A 41 9.33 -0.44 6.42
N ASN A 42 10.58 -0.83 6.72
CA ASN A 42 11.75 -0.01 6.42
C ASN A 42 11.93 0.17 4.91
N ASP A 43 11.85 -0.91 4.14
CA ASP A 43 12.01 -0.87 2.68
C ASP A 43 10.92 0.01 2.04
N LEU A 44 9.67 -0.15 2.49
CA LEU A 44 8.53 0.68 2.09
C LEU A 44 8.70 2.15 2.47
N SER A 45 9.26 2.44 3.66
CA SER A 45 9.49 3.83 4.09
C SER A 45 10.48 4.57 3.19
N ILE A 46 11.51 3.87 2.71
CA ILE A 46 12.49 4.40 1.75
C ILE A 46 11.80 4.62 0.40
N GLU A 47 11.05 3.62 -0.08
CA GLU A 47 10.36 3.68 -1.37
C GLU A 47 9.33 4.83 -1.41
N LEU A 48 8.65 5.12 -0.31
CA LEU A 48 7.71 6.23 -0.19
C LEU A 48 8.36 7.60 0.13
N ASN A 49 9.69 7.64 0.32
CA ASN A 49 10.44 8.82 0.76
C ASN A 49 9.83 9.44 2.03
N LEU A 50 9.58 8.61 3.05
CA LEU A 50 8.94 9.05 4.29
C LEU A 50 9.92 9.78 5.21
N ASN A 51 9.44 10.84 5.86
CA ASN A 51 10.15 11.41 7.00
C ASN A 51 9.94 10.54 8.27
N VAL A 52 10.62 10.91 9.36
CA VAL A 52 10.59 10.16 10.63
C VAL A 52 9.17 10.01 11.20
N ASP A 53 8.34 11.07 11.13
CA ASP A 53 6.98 11.05 11.65
C ASP A 53 6.03 10.23 10.78
N GLU A 54 6.17 10.35 9.46
CA GLU A 54 5.44 9.54 8.49
C GLU A 54 5.76 8.06 8.69
N LYS A 55 7.04 7.72 8.89
CA LYS A 55 7.47 6.34 9.19
C LYS A 55 6.86 5.81 10.50
N LYS A 56 6.92 6.58 11.59
CA LYS A 56 6.27 6.20 12.87
C LYS A 56 4.77 5.97 12.71
N THR A 57 4.14 6.69 11.79
CA THR A 57 2.71 6.52 11.50
C THR A 57 2.44 5.26 10.68
N LEU A 58 3.33 4.93 9.73
CA LEU A 58 3.29 3.67 9.01
C LEU A 58 3.50 2.47 9.96
N ASP A 59 4.47 2.56 10.88
CA ASP A 59 4.71 1.54 11.92
C ASP A 59 3.43 1.32 12.74
N PHE A 60 2.82 2.41 13.23
CA PHE A 60 1.55 2.35 13.95
C PHE A 60 0.42 1.71 13.14
N PHE A 61 0.33 1.99 11.83
CA PHE A 61 -0.68 1.39 10.95
C PHE A 61 -0.50 -0.13 10.85
N VAL A 62 0.74 -0.61 10.68
CA VAL A 62 1.06 -2.04 10.62
C VAL A 62 0.76 -2.73 11.95
N GLU A 63 1.18 -2.15 13.07
CA GLU A 63 0.92 -2.68 14.42
C GLU A 63 -0.58 -2.76 14.69
N THR A 64 -1.34 -1.74 14.31
CA THR A 64 -2.80 -1.72 14.41
C THR A 64 -3.42 -2.92 13.68
N LEU A 65 -3.00 -3.20 12.45
CA LEU A 65 -3.53 -4.33 11.70
C LEU A 65 -3.16 -5.67 12.32
N LYS A 66 -1.95 -5.81 12.87
CA LYS A 66 -1.50 -7.01 13.58
C LYS A 66 -2.29 -7.24 14.87
N ASP A 67 -2.49 -6.19 15.66
CA ASP A 67 -3.29 -6.21 16.89
C ASP A 67 -4.74 -6.65 16.60
N GLU A 68 -5.39 -6.02 15.62
CA GLU A 68 -6.78 -6.32 15.25
C GLU A 68 -6.94 -7.68 14.57
N TYR A 69 -5.91 -8.18 13.89
CA TYR A 69 -5.87 -9.55 13.37
C TYR A 69 -5.89 -10.57 14.52
N ALA A 70 -5.13 -10.33 15.59
CA ALA A 70 -4.98 -11.25 16.71
C ALA A 70 -6.22 -11.31 17.63
N LYS A 71 -7.12 -10.31 17.59
CA LYS A 71 -8.35 -10.31 18.39
C LYS A 71 -9.27 -11.46 18.00
N THR A 72 -9.87 -12.15 18.97
CA THR A 72 -10.74 -13.34 18.73
C THR A 72 -12.11 -13.00 18.16
N THR A 73 -12.58 -11.77 18.32
CA THR A 73 -13.88 -11.29 17.86
C THR A 73 -13.75 -10.57 16.51
N SER A 74 -14.42 -11.04 15.47
CA SER A 74 -14.46 -10.31 14.19
C SER A 74 -15.68 -10.61 13.34
N GLY A 75 -16.74 -9.85 13.55
CA GLY A 75 -17.71 -9.61 12.47
C GLY A 75 -17.22 -8.54 11.47
N THR A 76 -16.23 -7.72 11.84
CA THR A 76 -15.90 -6.46 11.15
C THR A 76 -14.64 -6.48 10.27
N ASN A 77 -13.80 -7.52 10.34
CA ASN A 77 -12.61 -7.70 9.50
C ASN A 77 -12.47 -9.13 8.96
N VAL A 78 -13.60 -9.70 8.54
CA VAL A 78 -13.72 -11.09 8.11
C VAL A 78 -12.88 -11.36 6.86
N HIS A 79 -12.88 -10.46 5.87
CA HIS A 79 -12.15 -10.68 4.62
C HIS A 79 -10.63 -10.63 4.85
N PHE A 80 -10.16 -9.67 5.63
CA PHE A 80 -8.80 -9.49 6.09
C PHE A 80 -8.30 -10.75 6.80
N LYS A 81 -9.03 -11.25 7.80
CA LYS A 81 -8.60 -12.47 8.51
C LYS A 81 -8.59 -13.71 7.64
N GLN A 82 -9.62 -13.90 6.81
CA GLN A 82 -9.71 -15.02 5.87
C GLN A 82 -8.57 -14.99 4.83
N LYS A 83 -8.23 -13.81 4.31
CA LYS A 83 -7.27 -13.68 3.22
C LYS A 83 -5.83 -13.63 3.67
N VAL A 84 -5.57 -12.94 4.78
CA VAL A 84 -4.22 -12.81 5.34
C VAL A 84 -3.71 -14.17 5.82
N ASN A 85 -4.55 -15.00 6.45
CA ASN A 85 -4.30 -16.39 6.92
C ASN A 85 -3.00 -16.66 7.70
N ASN A 86 -2.13 -15.67 7.84
CA ASN A 86 -0.83 -15.65 8.49
C ASN A 86 -0.49 -14.19 8.79
N ILE A 87 -0.32 -13.87 10.07
CA ILE A 87 0.01 -12.51 10.55
C ILE A 87 1.26 -11.90 9.88
N ASN A 88 2.21 -12.74 9.45
CA ASN A 88 3.44 -12.30 8.79
C ASN A 88 3.18 -11.73 7.38
N LYS A 89 2.04 -12.03 6.76
CA LYS A 89 1.65 -11.47 5.45
C LYS A 89 1.05 -10.08 5.54
N ILE A 90 0.74 -9.57 6.74
CA ILE A 90 0.16 -8.22 6.90
C ILE A 90 1.07 -7.17 6.28
N GLU A 91 2.39 -7.27 6.50
CA GLU A 91 3.35 -6.33 5.93
C GLU A 91 3.39 -6.36 4.40
N GLU A 92 3.18 -7.53 3.77
CA GLU A 92 3.10 -7.66 2.32
C GLU A 92 1.87 -6.94 1.74
N TYR A 93 0.73 -7.06 2.41
CA TYR A 93 -0.49 -6.38 1.96
C TYR A 93 -0.44 -4.88 2.21
N VAL A 94 0.17 -4.45 3.31
CA VAL A 94 0.42 -3.03 3.57
C VAL A 94 1.35 -2.47 2.50
N GLU A 95 2.44 -3.16 2.18
CA GLU A 95 3.35 -2.79 1.08
C GLU A 95 2.60 -2.63 -0.23
N GLN A 96 1.83 -3.64 -0.65
CA GLN A 96 1.05 -3.57 -1.88
C GLN A 96 0.09 -2.36 -1.89
N PHE A 97 -0.67 -2.18 -0.82
CA PHE A 97 -1.63 -1.09 -0.69
C PHE A 97 -0.96 0.29 -0.80
N PHE A 98 0.13 0.52 -0.07
CA PHE A 98 0.82 1.80 -0.09
C PHE A 98 1.54 2.09 -1.41
N LEU A 99 2.07 1.08 -2.10
CA LEU A 99 2.64 1.25 -3.44
C LEU A 99 1.56 1.62 -4.47
N GLU A 100 0.38 1.00 -4.38
CA GLU A 100 -0.77 1.40 -5.20
C GLU A 100 -1.23 2.83 -4.88
N LEU A 101 -1.18 3.27 -3.62
CA LEU A 101 -1.45 4.67 -3.26
C LEU A 101 -0.36 5.65 -3.69
N LYS A 102 0.93 5.23 -3.69
CA LYS A 102 2.05 6.05 -4.18
C LYS A 102 1.84 6.42 -5.64
N ALA A 103 1.43 5.46 -6.47
CA ALA A 103 1.10 5.68 -7.88
C ALA A 103 -0.02 6.73 -8.08
N ASN A 104 -0.81 6.98 -7.04
CA ASN A 104 -1.93 7.94 -7.04
C ASN A 104 -1.68 9.17 -6.15
N ALA A 105 -0.45 9.40 -5.68
CA ALA A 105 -0.08 10.48 -4.77
C ALA A 105 -0.91 10.54 -3.46
N LYS A 106 -1.39 9.40 -2.97
CA LYS A 106 -2.25 9.30 -1.76
C LYS A 106 -1.57 8.72 -0.53
N ALA A 107 -0.40 8.10 -0.67
CA ALA A 107 0.30 7.43 0.43
C ALA A 107 0.56 8.37 1.63
N LYS A 108 1.13 9.56 1.38
CA LYS A 108 1.42 10.54 2.42
C LYS A 108 0.17 11.20 2.99
N GLU A 109 -0.86 11.43 2.16
CA GLU A 109 -2.17 11.91 2.63
C GLU A 109 -2.78 10.94 3.64
N LEU A 110 -2.72 9.63 3.34
CA LEU A 110 -3.21 8.61 4.25
C LEU A 110 -2.47 8.63 5.59
N LEU A 111 -1.13 8.71 5.57
CA LEU A 111 -0.34 8.79 6.80
C LEU A 111 -0.71 10.03 7.62
N HIS A 112 -0.92 11.18 6.98
CA HIS A 112 -1.36 12.38 7.68
C HIS A 112 -2.73 12.19 8.36
N ILE A 113 -3.69 11.58 7.66
CA ILE A 113 -5.02 11.27 8.19
C ILE A 113 -4.94 10.33 9.40
N VAL A 114 -4.14 9.26 9.30
CA VAL A 114 -3.97 8.27 10.37
C VAL A 114 -3.26 8.88 11.57
N LYS A 115 -2.24 9.71 11.35
CA LYS A 115 -1.53 10.45 12.42
C LYS A 115 -2.51 11.29 13.21
N ASP A 116 -3.31 12.07 12.52
CA ASP A 116 -4.27 12.98 13.15
C ASP A 116 -5.33 12.20 13.96
N ALA A 117 -5.87 11.10 13.44
CA ALA A 117 -6.83 10.26 14.16
C ALA A 117 -6.22 9.58 15.40
N LYS A 118 -4.94 9.17 15.32
CA LYS A 118 -4.18 8.65 16.47
C LYS A 118 -3.99 9.71 17.56
N GLU A 119 -3.67 10.93 17.17
CA GLU A 119 -3.44 12.05 18.10
C GLU A 119 -4.76 12.60 18.67
N ASN A 120 -5.87 12.46 17.94
CA ASN A 120 -7.18 12.99 18.30
C ASN A 120 -8.29 11.93 18.19
N PRO A 121 -8.24 10.86 19.00
CA PRO A 121 -9.11 9.68 18.81
C PRO A 121 -10.59 9.87 19.20
N GLY A 122 -10.93 11.01 19.80
CA GLY A 122 -12.28 11.32 20.26
C GLY A 122 -12.79 10.43 21.39
N VAL A 123 -14.11 10.41 21.57
CA VAL A 123 -14.77 9.80 22.74
C VAL A 123 -14.56 8.28 22.83
N GLY A 124 -14.39 7.61 21.69
CA GLY A 124 -14.11 6.18 21.63
C GLY A 124 -12.66 5.79 21.95
N GLY A 125 -11.75 6.76 22.07
CA GLY A 125 -10.34 6.50 22.34
C GLY A 125 -9.61 5.74 21.23
N LEU A 126 -8.32 5.47 21.46
CA LEU A 126 -7.41 4.92 20.46
C LEU A 126 -7.82 3.52 19.98
N ASP A 127 -8.40 2.70 20.84
CA ASP A 127 -8.84 1.35 20.48
C ASP A 127 -9.95 1.36 19.42
N THR A 128 -10.87 2.32 19.51
CA THR A 128 -11.92 2.48 18.50
C THR A 128 -11.32 2.92 17.15
N VAL A 129 -10.33 3.82 17.17
CA VAL A 129 -9.59 4.22 15.96
C VAL A 129 -8.90 3.01 15.33
N LYS A 130 -8.20 2.19 16.13
CA LYS A 130 -7.53 0.97 15.67
C LYS A 130 -8.48 -0.01 15.00
N SER A 131 -9.58 -0.37 15.69
CA SER A 131 -10.59 -1.28 15.14
C SER A 131 -11.26 -0.73 13.88
N SER A 132 -11.49 0.58 13.80
CA SER A 132 -12.06 1.22 12.62
C SER A 132 -11.10 1.23 11.43
N ILE A 133 -9.80 1.49 11.65
CA ILE A 133 -8.78 1.39 10.60
C ILE A 133 -8.75 -0.03 10.04
N ALA A 134 -8.69 -1.05 10.91
CA ALA A 134 -8.66 -2.45 10.45
C ALA A 134 -9.94 -2.86 9.71
N SER A 135 -11.10 -2.42 10.20
CA SER A 135 -12.40 -2.69 9.55
C SER A 135 -12.49 -2.00 8.17
N ALA A 136 -11.99 -0.77 8.04
CA ALA A 136 -11.94 -0.08 6.76
C ALA A 136 -10.90 -0.69 5.80
N PHE A 137 -9.79 -1.20 6.34
CA PHE A 137 -8.76 -1.90 5.57
C PHE A 137 -9.25 -3.25 5.02
N ASP A 138 -10.25 -3.87 5.65
CA ASP A 138 -10.93 -5.08 5.17
C ASP A 138 -11.43 -4.94 3.71
N ASN A 139 -11.82 -3.72 3.32
CA ASN A 139 -12.27 -3.39 1.97
C ASN A 139 -11.21 -3.65 0.89
N PHE A 140 -9.92 -3.68 1.25
CA PHE A 140 -8.84 -4.05 0.32
C PHE A 140 -8.96 -5.50 -0.14
N PHE A 141 -9.49 -6.37 0.72
CA PHE A 141 -9.68 -7.80 0.50
C PHE A 141 -11.09 -8.18 0.06
N GLY A 142 -12.05 -7.28 0.27
CA GLY A 142 -13.45 -7.49 -0.09
C GLY A 142 -13.63 -7.81 -1.57
N THR A 143 -14.58 -8.70 -1.84
CA THR A 143 -15.15 -8.92 -3.17
C THR A 143 -16.21 -7.85 -3.43
N THR A 144 -15.82 -6.57 -3.46
CA THR A 144 -16.70 -5.61 -4.12
C THR A 144 -16.82 -6.09 -5.57
N PRO A 145 -18.02 -6.27 -6.13
CA PRO A 145 -18.16 -6.29 -7.59
C PRO A 145 -17.43 -5.04 -8.08
N GLU A 146 -16.63 -5.18 -9.15
CA GLU A 146 -15.83 -4.08 -9.70
C GLU A 146 -16.61 -2.77 -9.53
N PRO A 147 -16.00 -1.74 -8.92
CA PRO A 147 -16.74 -0.53 -8.63
C PRO A 147 -17.36 -0.04 -9.93
N ARG A 148 -18.63 0.41 -9.87
CA ARG A 148 -19.33 1.06 -11.00
C ARG A 148 -18.60 2.29 -11.57
N SER A 149 -17.44 2.62 -11.01
CA SER A 149 -16.43 3.57 -11.44
C SER A 149 -15.07 2.87 -11.45
N ASN A 150 -14.19 3.12 -12.43
CA ASN A 150 -12.83 2.56 -12.58
C ASN A 150 -11.82 2.85 -11.43
N LYS A 151 -12.26 2.97 -10.17
CA LYS A 151 -11.40 3.25 -9.00
C LYS A 151 -10.75 1.93 -8.52
N SER A 152 -9.44 1.92 -8.34
CA SER A 152 -8.74 0.75 -7.80
C SER A 152 -9.18 0.45 -6.35
N LYS A 153 -9.06 -0.82 -5.93
CA LYS A 153 -9.38 -1.26 -4.56
C LYS A 153 -8.65 -0.44 -3.51
N SER A 154 -7.40 -0.08 -3.76
CA SER A 154 -6.61 0.79 -2.89
C SER A 154 -7.25 2.15 -2.70
N ILE A 155 -7.79 2.77 -3.76
CA ILE A 155 -8.45 4.07 -3.59
C ILE A 155 -9.77 3.94 -2.82
N SER A 156 -10.56 2.90 -3.04
CA SER A 156 -11.77 2.66 -2.24
C SER A 156 -11.45 2.46 -0.76
N THR A 157 -10.39 1.69 -0.48
CA THR A 157 -9.89 1.43 0.88
C THR A 157 -9.38 2.72 1.52
N PHE A 158 -8.64 3.54 0.78
CA PHE A 158 -8.21 4.87 1.22
C PHE A 158 -9.38 5.75 1.63
N GLU A 159 -10.43 5.87 0.79
CA GLU A 159 -11.60 6.68 1.13
C GLU A 159 -12.35 6.14 2.35
N SER A 160 -12.36 4.81 2.53
CA SER A 160 -12.97 4.16 3.69
C SER A 160 -12.23 4.51 4.98
N ILE A 161 -10.89 4.43 4.97
CA ILE A 161 -10.03 4.82 6.10
C ILE A 161 -10.17 6.32 6.37
N LYS A 162 -10.16 7.15 5.33
CA LYS A 162 -10.35 8.60 5.45
C LYS A 162 -11.68 8.96 6.10
N THR A 163 -12.76 8.33 5.66
CA THR A 163 -14.11 8.56 6.19
C THR A 163 -14.18 8.18 7.67
N THR A 164 -13.66 7.00 8.03
CA THR A 164 -13.70 6.54 9.43
C THR A 164 -12.86 7.45 10.34
N CYS A 165 -11.65 7.84 9.92
CA CYS A 165 -10.78 8.73 10.68
C CYS A 165 -11.41 10.13 10.86
N ASN A 166 -12.03 10.68 9.81
CA ASN A 166 -12.67 11.99 9.88
C ASN A 166 -13.94 12.01 10.73
N ALA A 167 -14.67 10.89 10.84
CA ALA A 167 -15.87 10.81 11.68
C ALA A 167 -15.55 11.11 13.16
N TYR A 168 -14.36 10.76 13.64
CA TYR A 168 -13.93 11.06 15.01
C TYR A 168 -13.66 12.55 15.25
N LYS A 169 -13.19 13.29 14.24
CA LYS A 169 -13.06 14.76 14.32
C LYS A 169 -14.40 15.46 14.54
N ALA A 170 -15.46 14.97 13.89
CA ALA A 170 -16.78 15.56 14.01
C ALA A 170 -17.42 15.31 15.38
N GLN A 171 -17.02 14.23 16.07
CA GLN A 171 -17.52 13.89 17.40
C GLN A 171 -16.84 14.72 18.49
N THR A 172 -15.53 15.00 18.39
CA THR A 172 -14.82 15.86 19.34
C THR A 172 -15.28 17.32 19.31
N ALA A 173 -15.72 17.81 18.16
CA ALA A 173 -16.22 19.19 18.01
C ALA A 173 -17.62 19.40 18.61
N LYS A 174 -18.43 18.34 18.77
CA LYS A 174 -19.81 18.41 19.31
C LYS A 174 -19.89 18.19 20.83
N SER A 175 -18.81 17.75 21.46
CA SER A 175 -18.74 17.50 22.90
C SER A 175 -18.07 18.64 23.68
N LYS A 176 -17.85 19.80 23.05
CA LYS A 176 -17.33 21.03 23.67
C LYS A 176 -18.41 22.07 23.83
#